data_AF-A0A972MWI7-F1
#
_entry.id   AF-A0A972MWI7-F1
#
_cell.length_a   1.000
_cell.length_b   1.000
_cell.length_c   1.000
_cell.angle_alpha   90.00
_cell.angle_beta   90.00
_cell.angle_gamma   90.00
#
_symmetry.space_group_name_H-M   'P 1'
#
loop_
_entity.id
_entity.type
_entity.pdbx_description
1 polymer ?
#
loop_
_entity_poly.entity_id
_entity_poly.type
_entity_poly.pdbx_seq_one_letter_code
_entity_poly.pdbx_strand_id
1 'polypeptide(L)' 'MDAIQKELESRKSEIQKELELLFKANMKITNWDIPETDDQEAAELLVNILQESLDKIIDIF' A
#
# COMPACT_ATOMS: atom_id res chain seq x y z
N MET A 1 -14.81 -22.60 -3.91
CA MET A 1 -14.67 -21.29 -3.25
C MET A 1 -15.96 -20.96 -2.55
N ASP A 2 -15.87 -20.57 -1.28
CA ASP A 2 -17.02 -20.06 -0.53
C ASP A 2 -17.49 -18.69 -1.08
N ALA A 3 -18.63 -18.22 -0.61
CA ALA A 3 -19.24 -16.97 -1.10
C ALA A 3 -18.36 -15.74 -0.80
N ILE A 4 -17.65 -15.73 0.32
CA ILE A 4 -16.75 -14.63 0.70
C ILE A 4 -15.53 -14.60 -0.23
N GLN A 5 -14.92 -15.75 -0.50
CA GLN A 5 -13.80 -15.89 -1.43
C GLN A 5 -14.15 -15.39 -2.84
N LYS A 6 -15.35 -15.70 -3.34
CA LYS A 6 -15.79 -15.22 -4.66
C LYS A 6 -15.98 -13.71 -4.70
N GLU A 7 -16.52 -13.12 -3.64
CA GLU A 7 -16.70 -11.67 -3.53
C GLU A 7 -15.36 -10.93 -3.41
N LEU A 8 -14.41 -11.47 -2.64
CA LEU A 8 -13.07 -10.88 -2.54
C LEU A 8 -12.30 -11.00 -3.86
N GLU A 9 -12.44 -12.12 -4.57
CA GLU A 9 -11.84 -12.29 -5.90
C GLU A 9 -12.45 -11.31 -6.93
N SER A 10 -13.76 -11.04 -6.87
CA SER A 10 -14.40 -10.10 -7.81
C SER A 10 -13.92 -8.66 -7.63
N ARG A 11 -13.56 -8.28 -6.39
CA ARG A 11 -13.07 -6.94 -6.02
C ARG A 11 -11.55 -6.80 -6.00
N LYS A 12 -10.81 -7.89 -6.24
CA LYS A 12 -9.35 -7.96 -6.12
C LYS A 12 -8.62 -6.83 -6.87
N SER A 13 -9.01 -6.58 -8.11
CA SER A 13 -8.38 -5.54 -8.94
C SER A 13 -8.63 -4.13 -8.41
N GLU A 14 -9.80 -3.88 -7.82
CA GLU A 14 -10.13 -2.59 -7.22
C GLU A 14 -9.31 -2.38 -5.94
N ILE A 15 -9.25 -3.39 -5.08
CA ILE A 15 -8.45 -3.38 -3.84
C ILE A 15 -6.97 -3.10 -4.16
N GLN A 16 -6.41 -3.77 -5.17
CA GLN A 16 -5.02 -3.55 -5.60
C GLN A 16 -4.80 -2.12 -6.09
N LYS A 17 -5.72 -1.57 -6.87
CA LYS A 17 -5.65 -0.20 -7.37
C LYS A 17 -5.74 0.82 -6.24
N GLU A 18 -6.59 0.60 -5.24
CA GLU A 18 -6.72 1.46 -4.07
C GLU A 18 -5.42 1.49 -3.26
N LEU A 19 -4.77 0.34 -3.06
CA LEU A 19 -3.46 0.26 -2.41
C LEU A 19 -2.38 1.00 -3.20
N GLU A 20 -2.37 0.85 -4.53
CA GLU A 20 -1.45 1.57 -5.42
C GLU A 20 -1.66 3.10 -5.35
N LEU A 21 -2.91 3.55 -5.29
CA LEU A 21 -3.23 4.98 -5.14
C LEU A 21 -2.76 5.52 -3.79
N LEU A 22 -2.92 4.75 -2.72
CA LEU A 22 -2.41 5.13 -1.39
C LEU A 22 -0.88 5.27 -1.40
N PHE A 23 -0.17 4.29 -1.98
CA PHE A 23 1.28 4.37 -2.16
C PHE A 23 1.69 5.62 -2.95
N LYS A 24 1.08 5.83 -4.13
CA LYS A 24 1.39 6.98 -5.01
C LYS A 24 1.06 8.33 -4.36
N ALA A 25 0.01 8.41 -3.55
CA ALA A 25 -0.33 9.63 -2.82
C ALA A 25 0.76 9.98 -1.81
N ASN A 26 1.29 9.00 -1.08
CA ASN A 26 2.34 9.22 -0.09
C ASN A 26 3.71 9.48 -0.73
N MET A 27 4.02 8.84 -1.87
CA MET A 27 5.20 9.18 -2.69
C MET A 27 5.17 10.62 -3.24
N LYS A 28 3.99 11.19 -3.49
CA LYS A 28 3.84 12.58 -3.98
C LYS A 28 3.90 13.63 -2.87
N ILE A 29 3.48 13.29 -1.65
CA ILE A 29 3.56 14.18 -0.48
C ILE A 29 5.03 14.42 -0.12
N THR A 30 5.89 13.44 -0.37
CA THR A 30 7.35 13.54 -0.36
C THR A 30 7.84 14.24 -1.63
N ASN A 31 7.58 15.54 -1.76
CA ASN A 31 8.25 16.43 -2.72
C ASN A 31 9.75 16.49 -2.34
N TRP A 32 10.49 15.39 -2.59
CA TRP A 32 11.88 15.14 -2.21
C TRP A 32 12.81 16.00 -3.05
N ASP A 33 12.83 17.29 -2.76
CA ASP A 33 13.89 18.24 -3.14
C ASP A 33 15.19 17.93 -2.37
N ILE A 34 15.49 16.65 -2.17
CA ILE A 34 16.64 16.12 -1.46
C ILE A 34 17.44 15.32 -2.50
N PRO A 35 18.48 15.93 -3.09
CA PRO A 35 19.18 15.41 -4.27
C PRO A 35 19.94 14.09 -4.04
N GLU A 36 19.97 13.57 -2.82
CA GLU A 36 20.80 12.44 -2.40
C GLU A 36 20.01 11.18 -2.08
N THR A 37 18.70 11.22 -2.19
CA THR A 37 17.87 10.14 -1.67
C THR A 37 17.43 9.23 -2.81
N ASP A 38 17.80 7.96 -2.71
CA ASP A 38 17.45 6.94 -3.70
C ASP A 38 15.93 6.74 -3.68
N ASP A 39 15.25 7.07 -4.78
CA ASP A 39 13.80 6.89 -4.95
C ASP A 39 13.36 5.46 -4.61
N GLN A 40 14.26 4.48 -4.77
CA GLN A 40 14.03 3.09 -4.40
C GLN A 40 13.99 2.90 -2.88
N GLU A 41 14.94 3.47 -2.13
CA GLU A 41 14.98 3.37 -0.67
C GLU A 41 13.73 4.01 -0.04
N ALA A 42 13.29 5.15 -0.59
CA ALA A 42 12.05 5.82 -0.21
C ALA A 42 10.83 4.91 -0.38
N ALA A 43 10.74 4.28 -1.54
CA ALA A 43 9.65 3.38 -1.89
C ALA A 43 9.64 2.14 -0.96
N GLU A 44 10.80 1.56 -0.68
CA GLU A 44 10.94 0.41 0.22
C GLU A 44 10.50 0.76 1.64
N LEU A 45 10.95 1.90 2.18
CA LEU A 45 10.53 2.38 3.50
C LEU A 45 9.02 2.64 3.58
N LEU A 46 8.45 3.25 2.54
CA LEU A 46 7.01 3.50 2.47
C LEU A 46 6.21 2.18 2.41
N VAL A 47 6.66 1.20 1.63
CA VAL A 47 6.01 -0.12 1.57
C VAL A 47 6.05 -0.79 2.94
N ASN A 48 7.17 -0.72 3.66
CA ASN A 48 7.26 -1.25 5.03
C ASN A 48 6.25 -0.59 5.98
N ILE A 49 6.11 0.73 5.93
CA ILE A 49 5.11 1.46 6.74
C ILE A 49 3.68 1.01 6.40
N LEU A 50 3.36 0.84 5.11
CA LEU A 50 2.05 0.36 4.67
C LEU A 50 1.79 -1.06 5.14
N GLN A 51 2.79 -1.95 5.04
CA GLN A 51 2.73 -3.33 5.52
C GLN A 51 2.45 -3.39 7.03
N GLU A 52 3.24 -2.68 7.85
CA GLU A 52 3.05 -2.62 9.30
C GLU A 52 1.67 -2.09 9.69
N SER A 53 1.12 -1.17 8.89
CA SER A 53 -0.22 -0.61 9.11
C SER A 53 -1.31 -1.64 8.79
N LEU A 54 -1.13 -2.44 7.74
CA LEU A 54 -2.04 -3.53 7.38
C LEU A 54 -2.02 -4.64 8.44
N ASP A 55 -0.85 -5.02 8.94
CA ASP A 55 -0.71 -6.04 9.99
C ASP A 55 -1.50 -5.65 11.25
N LYS A 56 -1.42 -4.38 11.66
CA LYS A 56 -2.19 -3.84 12.79
C LYS A 56 -3.71 -3.88 12.58
N ILE A 57 -4.19 -3.77 11.34
CA ILE A 57 -5.63 -3.88 11.04
C ILE A 57 -6.09 -5.32 11.27
N ILE A 58 -5.28 -6.30 10.85
CA ILE A 58 -5.61 -7.72 11.03
C ILE A 58 -5.65 -8.08 12.51
N ASP A 59 -4.71 -7.59 13.32
CA ASP A 59 -4.66 -7.84 14.78
C ASP A 59 -5.89 -7.33 15.56
N ILE A 60 -6.70 -6.45 14.96
CA ILE A 60 -7.92 -5.90 15.59
C ILE A 60 -9.14 -6.83 15.40
N PHE A 61 -9.09 -7.78 14.48
CA PHE A 61 -10.18 -8.72 14.17
C PHE A 61 -9.91 -10.14 14.66
#